data_AF-A0A0D3LAM5-F1
#
_entry.id   AF-A0A0D3LAM5-F1
#
_cell.length_a   1.000
_cell.length_b   1.000
_cell.length_c   1.000
_cell.angle_alpha   90.00
_cell.angle_beta   90.00
_cell.angle_gamma   90.00
#
_symmetry.space_group_name_H-M   'P 1'
#
loop_
_entity.id
_entity.type
_entity.pdbx_description
1 polymer ?
#
loop_
_entity_poly.entity_id
_entity_poly.type
_entity_poly.pdbx_seq_one_letter_code
_entity_poly.pdbx_strand_id
1 'polypeptide(L)'
;MKIAPIILFLMAFLMSCNSQGKYYSPIGIADKTDEFKELDQWTALESKISIDDYTRVGDSIFCGEISCNIGPMEGVDASTFKVWAGSQYAKDKNKVYYPIEIPCIDYTDCGVCFCGKYTVERANPETFTYLGKDYATDGIHVYYRGILIGGADGSTFEVIDGPEEFFFARDSRNVYVHNRLFKEADPTTFHYDKNDSRNIHRDFDPRLIIGDKSKEWMFTPPYTIEEVKKE
;
A
#
# COMPACT_ATOMS: atom_id res chain seq x y z
N MET A 1 25.71 38.89 -72.89
CA MET A 1 24.82 38.32 -71.84
C MET A 1 25.65 37.41 -70.95
N LYS A 2 26.01 37.87 -69.74
CA LYS A 2 26.78 37.11 -68.76
C LYS A 2 25.83 36.52 -67.74
N ILE A 3 25.98 35.21 -67.50
CA ILE A 3 25.23 34.40 -66.54
C ILE A 3 25.78 34.74 -65.14
N ALA A 4 24.89 35.05 -64.18
CA ALA A 4 25.23 35.16 -62.77
C ALA A 4 24.69 33.92 -62.04
N PRO A 5 25.45 33.27 -61.15
CA PRO A 5 24.96 32.13 -60.40
C PRO A 5 24.15 32.60 -59.20
N ILE A 6 22.96 32.04 -59.03
CA ILE A 6 22.14 32.20 -57.83
C ILE A 6 22.76 31.30 -56.75
N ILE A 7 23.41 31.93 -55.77
CA ILE A 7 23.90 31.24 -54.56
C ILE A 7 22.69 31.01 -53.66
N LEU A 8 22.24 29.76 -53.59
CA LEU A 8 21.21 29.34 -52.65
C LEU A 8 21.83 29.27 -51.25
N PHE A 9 21.61 30.30 -50.43
CA PHE A 9 22.00 30.31 -49.03
C PHE A 9 21.08 29.33 -48.27
N LEU A 10 21.58 28.13 -48.02
CA LEU A 10 20.93 27.19 -47.11
C LEU A 10 21.08 27.75 -45.69
N MET A 11 20.07 28.47 -45.21
CA MET A 11 19.95 28.82 -43.80
C MET A 11 19.72 27.52 -43.03
N ALA A 12 20.80 26.91 -42.55
CA ALA A 12 20.72 25.90 -41.52
C ALA A 12 20.18 26.58 -40.26
N PHE A 13 18.88 26.44 -40.02
CA PHE A 13 18.34 26.60 -38.68
C PHE A 13 19.00 25.52 -37.82
N LEU A 14 20.07 25.88 -37.13
CA LEU A 14 20.47 25.17 -35.93
C LEU A 14 19.28 25.32 -34.99
N MET A 15 18.43 24.29 -34.95
CA MET A 15 17.56 24.08 -33.81
C MET A 15 18.51 24.01 -32.61
N SER A 16 18.61 25.12 -31.90
CA SER A 16 19.15 25.15 -30.56
C SER A 16 18.48 24.02 -29.81
N CYS A 17 19.29 23.07 -29.33
CA CYS A 17 18.85 22.08 -28.36
C CYS A 17 18.31 22.87 -27.17
N ASN A 18 16.99 23.05 -27.13
CA ASN A 18 16.33 23.65 -25.99
C ASN A 18 16.67 22.75 -24.81
N SER A 19 17.38 23.33 -23.84
CA SER A 19 17.77 22.70 -22.59
C SER A 19 16.63 21.84 -22.04
N GLN A 20 16.90 20.56 -21.77
CA GLN A 20 16.00 19.67 -21.05
C GLN A 20 15.38 20.43 -19.87
N GLY A 21 14.05 20.61 -19.90
CA GLY A 21 13.33 21.22 -18.79
C GLY A 21 13.63 20.41 -17.55
N LYS A 22 14.18 21.03 -16.51
CA LYS A 22 14.47 20.35 -15.25
C LYS A 22 13.18 19.71 -14.74
N TYR A 23 13.22 18.40 -14.47
CA TYR A 23 12.13 17.69 -13.82
C TYR A 23 11.77 18.38 -12.50
N TYR A 24 10.47 18.49 -12.21
CA TYR A 24 10.03 18.96 -10.91
C TYR A 24 10.46 17.96 -9.84
N SER A 25 11.23 18.44 -8.86
CA SER A 25 11.61 17.69 -7.67
C SER A 25 11.61 18.65 -6.47
N PRO A 26 10.79 18.39 -5.44
CA PRO A 26 10.69 19.28 -4.29
C PRO A 26 11.94 19.17 -3.41
N ILE A 27 12.43 20.32 -2.93
CA ILE A 27 13.61 20.41 -2.07
C ILE A 27 13.16 20.50 -0.61
N GLY A 28 13.91 19.83 0.28
CA GLY A 28 13.71 19.93 1.73
C GLY A 28 12.50 19.15 2.23
N ILE A 29 12.17 18.03 1.57
CA ILE A 29 11.23 17.04 2.10
C ILE A 29 11.92 16.24 3.20
N ALA A 30 11.26 16.09 4.34
CA ALA A 30 11.71 15.22 5.42
C ALA A 30 10.82 13.97 5.48
N ASP A 31 11.42 12.79 5.35
CA ASP A 31 10.74 11.53 5.65
C ASP A 31 10.67 11.35 7.17
N LYS A 32 9.46 11.15 7.69
CA LYS A 32 9.18 10.96 9.11
C LYS A 32 8.44 9.66 9.40
N THR A 33 8.45 8.71 8.46
CA THR A 33 7.75 7.43 8.60
C THR A 33 8.15 6.72 9.90
N ASP A 34 9.45 6.58 10.17
CA ASP A 34 9.94 5.93 11.39
C ASP A 34 9.64 6.71 12.68
N GLU A 35 9.52 8.04 12.61
CA GLU A 35 9.17 8.87 13.76
C GLU A 35 7.69 8.70 14.14
N PHE A 36 6.83 8.58 13.12
CA PHE A 36 5.38 8.54 13.33
C PHE A 36 4.81 7.13 13.50
N LYS A 37 5.48 6.08 13.02
CA LYS A 37 4.98 4.69 13.16
C LYS A 37 4.81 4.27 14.63
N GLU A 38 5.62 4.84 15.52
CA GLU A 38 5.57 4.55 16.96
C GLU A 38 4.35 5.17 17.66
N LEU A 39 3.62 6.07 17.00
CA LEU A 39 2.46 6.74 17.59
C LEU A 39 1.15 5.95 17.47
N ASP A 40 1.09 4.96 16.56
CA ASP A 40 -0.07 4.09 16.34
C ASP A 40 -1.40 4.86 16.19
N GLN A 41 -1.38 5.94 15.39
CA GLN A 41 -2.53 6.82 15.21
C GLN A 41 -2.52 7.54 13.85
N TRP A 42 -3.70 8.02 13.44
CA TRP A 42 -3.86 8.90 12.28
C TRP A 42 -3.15 10.25 12.49
N THR A 43 -2.08 10.48 11.73
CA THR A 43 -1.25 11.68 11.82
C THR A 43 -1.51 12.60 10.63
N ALA A 44 -1.73 13.89 10.88
CA ALA A 44 -1.88 14.88 9.82
C ALA A 44 -0.57 15.02 9.02
N LEU A 45 -0.67 14.99 7.69
CA LEU A 45 0.50 15.14 6.84
C LEU A 45 0.79 16.63 6.62
N GLU A 46 1.82 17.13 7.26
CA GLU A 46 2.25 18.53 7.15
C GLU A 46 3.02 18.78 5.84
N SER A 47 3.01 20.03 5.37
CA SER A 47 3.74 20.39 4.15
C SER A 47 5.25 20.17 4.31
N LYS A 48 5.89 19.63 3.27
CA LYS A 48 7.29 19.18 3.22
C LYS A 48 7.61 17.95 4.08
N ILE A 49 6.61 17.19 4.51
CA ILE A 49 6.79 15.90 5.17
C ILE A 49 6.37 14.77 4.23
N SER A 50 7.09 13.65 4.33
CA SER A 50 6.70 12.35 3.77
C SER A 50 6.42 11.34 4.88
N ILE A 51 5.36 10.54 4.72
CA ILE A 51 5.01 9.39 5.57
C ILE A 51 4.46 8.27 4.68
N ASP A 52 5.01 7.05 4.75
CA ASP A 52 4.60 5.89 3.94
C ASP A 52 4.42 6.22 2.45
N ASP A 53 5.42 6.87 1.85
CA ASP A 53 5.44 7.34 0.45
C ASP A 53 4.43 8.44 0.09
N TYR A 54 3.62 8.92 1.04
CA TYR A 54 2.79 10.10 0.85
C TYR A 54 3.57 11.36 1.20
N THR A 55 3.81 12.23 0.21
CA THR A 55 4.50 13.50 0.41
C THR A 55 3.56 14.67 0.17
N ARG A 56 3.51 15.63 1.10
CA ARG A 56 2.76 16.87 0.91
C ARG A 56 3.65 18.03 0.49
N VAL A 57 3.25 18.75 -0.55
CA VAL A 57 3.89 20.01 -0.97
C VAL A 57 2.83 21.09 -1.14
N GLY A 58 2.72 22.00 -0.17
CA GLY A 58 1.65 22.99 -0.14
C GLY A 58 0.28 22.31 -0.03
N ASP A 59 -0.58 22.54 -1.02
CA ASP A 59 -1.93 21.94 -1.11
C ASP A 59 -1.97 20.68 -1.98
N SER A 60 -0.81 20.17 -2.41
CA SER A 60 -0.70 18.97 -3.22
C SER A 60 -0.22 17.78 -2.39
N ILE A 61 -0.81 16.60 -2.62
CA ILE A 61 -0.32 15.32 -2.09
C ILE A 61 0.20 14.49 -3.25
N PHE A 62 1.39 13.91 -3.08
CA PHE A 62 2.00 12.94 -3.99
C PHE A 62 2.07 11.58 -3.29
N CYS A 63 2.11 10.49 -4.07
CA CYS A 63 2.24 9.13 -3.58
C CYS A 63 3.28 8.39 -4.41
N GLY A 64 4.35 7.94 -3.75
CA GLY A 64 5.58 7.44 -4.38
C GLY A 64 6.58 8.56 -4.68
N GLU A 65 7.47 8.30 -5.63
CA GLU A 65 8.54 9.20 -6.01
C GLU A 65 8.03 10.45 -6.75
N ILE A 66 8.62 11.62 -6.45
CA ILE A 66 8.32 12.89 -7.13
C ILE A 66 9.45 13.21 -8.12
N SER A 67 9.36 12.59 -9.29
CA SER A 67 10.31 12.72 -10.41
C SER A 67 9.57 12.65 -11.74
N CYS A 68 10.28 12.78 -12.87
CA CYS A 68 9.75 12.56 -14.22
C CYS A 68 8.45 13.32 -14.56
N ASN A 69 8.20 14.47 -13.92
CA ASN A 69 6.95 15.25 -14.05
C ASN A 69 5.68 14.47 -13.66
N ILE A 70 5.77 13.50 -12.75
CA ILE A 70 4.58 12.90 -12.12
C ILE A 70 3.83 13.98 -11.34
N GLY A 71 2.54 14.10 -11.63
CA GLY A 71 1.64 15.03 -10.96
C GLY A 71 1.18 14.55 -9.58
N PRO A 72 0.57 15.44 -8.77
CA PRO A 72 -0.02 15.04 -7.50
C PRO A 72 -1.26 14.16 -7.69
N MET A 73 -1.67 13.48 -6.62
CA MET A 73 -2.92 12.74 -6.54
C MET A 73 -4.12 13.67 -6.80
N GLU A 74 -5.13 13.16 -7.50
CA GLU A 74 -6.28 13.94 -7.94
C GLU A 74 -7.43 13.96 -6.91
N GLY A 75 -8.02 15.13 -6.71
CA GLY A 75 -9.20 15.30 -5.86
C GLY A 75 -8.96 14.99 -4.37
N VAL A 76 -7.71 15.14 -3.92
CA VAL A 76 -7.30 14.96 -2.53
C VAL A 76 -7.51 16.26 -1.75
N ASP A 77 -8.09 16.17 -0.56
CA ASP A 77 -8.14 17.30 0.38
C ASP A 77 -6.90 17.28 1.28
N ALA A 78 -5.85 17.98 0.83
CA ALA A 78 -4.57 18.04 1.54
C ALA A 78 -4.68 18.61 2.97
N SER A 79 -5.68 19.46 3.25
CA SER A 79 -5.86 20.08 4.57
C SER A 79 -6.33 19.10 5.64
N THR A 80 -6.99 18.01 5.21
CA THR A 80 -7.51 16.96 6.09
C THR A 80 -6.79 15.62 5.92
N PHE A 81 -5.74 15.59 5.10
CA PHE A 81 -5.00 14.38 4.78
C PHE A 81 -4.23 13.86 6.01
N LYS A 82 -4.46 12.59 6.33
CA LYS A 82 -3.83 11.88 7.43
C LYS A 82 -3.27 10.55 6.96
N VAL A 83 -2.16 10.13 7.55
CA VAL A 83 -1.52 8.84 7.29
C VAL A 83 -1.45 8.06 8.59
N TRP A 84 -1.70 6.75 8.52
CA TRP A 84 -1.34 5.83 9.59
C TRP A 84 0.03 5.25 9.27
N ALA A 85 1.07 5.83 9.85
CA ALA A 85 2.46 5.50 9.54
C ALA A 85 2.78 4.01 9.79
N GLY A 86 3.55 3.39 8.90
CA GLY A 86 3.86 1.97 8.90
C GLY A 86 2.77 1.06 8.34
N SER A 87 1.64 1.60 7.86
CA SER A 87 0.53 0.80 7.31
C SER A 87 0.26 1.04 5.82
N GLN A 88 0.82 2.12 5.26
CA GLN A 88 0.51 2.66 3.94
C GLN A 88 -0.94 3.10 3.74
N TYR A 89 -1.80 3.04 4.76
CA TYR A 89 -3.14 3.64 4.68
C TYR A 89 -3.07 5.14 4.94
N ALA A 90 -3.73 5.89 4.08
CA ALA A 90 -3.99 7.30 4.27
C ALA A 90 -5.47 7.62 4.07
N LYS A 91 -5.93 8.77 4.54
CA LYS A 91 -7.29 9.25 4.27
C LYS A 91 -7.35 10.76 4.32
N ASP A 92 -8.29 11.33 3.59
CA ASP A 92 -8.78 12.69 3.85
C ASP A 92 -10.25 12.62 4.29
N LYS A 93 -10.93 13.76 4.39
CA LYS A 93 -12.35 13.79 4.79
C LYS A 93 -13.30 13.13 3.77
N ASN A 94 -12.87 12.89 2.53
CA ASN A 94 -13.69 12.41 1.42
C ASN A 94 -13.39 10.96 1.04
N LYS A 95 -12.13 10.51 1.12
CA LYS A 95 -11.68 9.20 0.62
C LYS A 95 -10.61 8.57 1.51
N VAL A 96 -10.48 7.26 1.35
CA VAL A 96 -9.38 6.44 1.90
C VAL A 96 -8.45 6.02 0.77
N TYR A 97 -7.16 5.97 1.08
CA TYR A 97 -6.08 5.72 0.15
C TYR A 97 -5.17 4.59 0.62
N TYR A 98 -4.62 3.86 -0.33
CA TYR A 98 -3.59 2.83 -0.17
C TYR A 98 -2.88 2.66 -1.53
N PRO A 99 -1.56 2.46 -1.62
CA PRO A 99 -0.86 2.30 -2.89
C PRO A 99 -1.15 0.91 -3.54
N ILE A 100 -2.33 0.77 -4.15
CA ILE A 100 -2.85 -0.50 -4.71
C ILE A 100 -2.04 -0.95 -5.94
N GLU A 101 -1.65 -0.01 -6.80
CA GLU A 101 -0.83 -0.28 -7.98
C GLU A 101 0.29 0.73 -8.06
N ILE A 102 1.54 0.24 -8.14
CA ILE A 102 2.75 1.06 -8.16
C ILE A 102 3.50 0.80 -9.48
N PRO A 103 3.09 1.43 -10.60
CA PRO A 103 3.89 1.42 -11.81
C PRO A 103 5.26 2.07 -11.57
N CYS A 104 6.29 1.42 -12.10
CA CYS A 104 7.63 1.97 -12.24
C CYS A 104 7.92 2.16 -13.72
N ILE A 105 8.25 3.39 -14.12
CA ILE A 105 8.54 3.75 -15.50
C ILE A 105 9.99 4.18 -15.59
N ASP A 106 10.72 3.60 -16.54
CA ASP A 106 12.11 3.92 -16.84
C ASP A 106 12.18 4.60 -18.22
N TYR A 107 12.41 5.91 -18.22
CA TYR A 107 12.68 6.72 -19.40
C TYR A 107 14.19 6.81 -19.65
N THR A 108 14.60 7.23 -20.85
CA THR A 108 16.02 7.31 -21.21
C THR A 108 16.85 8.22 -20.28
N ASP A 109 16.22 9.22 -19.67
CA ASP A 109 16.88 10.23 -18.83
C ASP A 109 16.26 10.38 -17.43
N CYS A 110 15.26 9.56 -17.08
CA CYS A 110 14.67 9.57 -15.73
C CYS A 110 13.91 8.26 -15.44
N GLY A 111 13.85 7.84 -14.17
CA GLY A 111 13.01 6.74 -13.70
C GLY A 111 12.09 7.21 -12.57
N VAL A 112 10.90 6.62 -12.46
CA VAL A 112 9.94 6.95 -11.40
C VAL A 112 9.02 5.78 -11.05
N CYS A 113 8.86 5.49 -9.76
CA CYS A 113 7.81 4.65 -9.22
C CYS A 113 6.78 5.51 -8.49
N PHE A 114 5.50 5.41 -8.85
CA PHE A 114 4.43 6.22 -8.26
C PHE A 114 3.15 5.42 -8.11
N CYS A 115 2.21 5.92 -7.30
CA CYS A 115 0.94 5.25 -7.11
C CYS A 115 0.02 5.49 -8.33
N GLY A 116 -0.13 4.47 -9.18
CA GLY A 116 -1.01 4.49 -10.36
C GLY A 116 -2.47 4.29 -9.99
N LYS A 117 -2.74 3.43 -8.99
CA LYS A 117 -4.06 3.27 -8.38
C LYS A 117 -3.93 3.37 -6.87
N TYR A 118 -4.73 4.26 -6.27
CA TYR A 118 -4.58 4.56 -4.84
C TYR A 118 -5.88 4.73 -4.06
N THR A 119 -7.06 4.69 -4.69
CA THR A 119 -8.34 4.86 -3.96
C THR A 119 -8.84 3.52 -3.45
N VAL A 120 -9.14 3.45 -2.15
CA VAL A 120 -9.79 2.29 -1.52
C VAL A 120 -11.30 2.37 -1.77
N GLU A 121 -11.79 1.54 -2.67
CA GLU A 121 -13.18 1.59 -3.14
C GLU A 121 -14.18 1.29 -2.01
N ARG A 122 -15.27 2.06 -1.98
CA ARG A 122 -16.41 1.92 -1.04
C ARG A 122 -16.10 2.18 0.44
N ALA A 123 -14.87 2.57 0.79
CA ALA A 123 -14.50 2.85 2.16
C ALA A 123 -15.12 4.15 2.66
N ASN A 124 -15.68 4.12 3.87
CA ASN A 124 -16.05 5.34 4.57
C ASN A 124 -14.85 5.91 5.36
N PRO A 125 -14.27 7.07 4.97
CA PRO A 125 -13.11 7.65 5.66
C PRO A 125 -13.41 8.07 7.11
N GLU A 126 -14.67 8.39 7.43
CA GLU A 126 -15.06 8.87 8.75
C GLU A 126 -14.93 7.75 9.81
N THR A 127 -15.28 6.52 9.45
CA THR A 127 -15.24 5.33 10.32
C THR A 127 -14.06 4.41 10.05
N PHE A 128 -13.21 4.73 9.07
CA PHE A 128 -12.07 3.88 8.69
C PHE A 128 -11.04 3.72 9.81
N THR A 129 -10.74 2.46 10.12
CA THR A 129 -9.89 2.00 11.21
C THR A 129 -8.89 0.98 10.67
N TYR A 130 -7.62 1.19 10.95
CA TYR A 130 -6.57 0.21 10.71
C TYR A 130 -6.60 -0.84 11.82
N LEU A 131 -6.51 -2.13 11.47
CA LEU A 131 -6.61 -3.24 12.40
C LEU A 131 -5.26 -3.95 12.64
N GLY A 132 -4.18 -3.50 11.98
CA GLY A 132 -2.91 -4.19 11.97
C GLY A 132 -2.77 -5.16 10.79
N LYS A 133 -1.53 -5.55 10.49
CA LYS A 133 -1.17 -6.54 9.45
C LYS A 133 -1.85 -6.28 8.09
N ASP A 134 -1.82 -5.03 7.64
CA ASP A 134 -2.43 -4.55 6.39
C ASP A 134 -3.96 -4.65 6.31
N TYR A 135 -4.64 -5.11 7.38
CA TYR A 135 -6.09 -5.15 7.46
C TYR A 135 -6.66 -3.82 7.96
N ALA A 136 -7.84 -3.48 7.43
CA ALA A 136 -8.59 -2.32 7.87
C ALA A 136 -10.10 -2.55 7.69
N THR A 137 -10.92 -1.77 8.38
CA THR A 137 -12.37 -1.78 8.25
C THR A 137 -12.96 -0.38 8.36
N ASP A 138 -14.10 -0.15 7.75
CA ASP A 138 -14.95 1.02 8.00
C ASP A 138 -16.17 0.70 8.89
N GLY A 139 -16.20 -0.51 9.49
CA GLY A 139 -17.30 -1.05 10.29
C GLY A 139 -18.37 -1.80 9.48
N ILE A 140 -18.33 -1.73 8.15
CA ILE A 140 -19.24 -2.47 7.24
C ILE A 140 -18.43 -3.36 6.30
N HIS A 141 -17.43 -2.78 5.66
CA HIS A 141 -16.52 -3.42 4.73
C HIS A 141 -15.18 -3.71 5.39
N VAL A 142 -14.47 -4.69 4.84
CA VAL A 142 -13.13 -5.07 5.29
C VAL A 142 -12.17 -5.01 4.11
N TYR A 143 -10.95 -4.58 4.38
CA TYR A 143 -9.91 -4.36 3.40
C TYR A 143 -8.62 -5.07 3.80
N TYR A 144 -7.91 -5.62 2.83
CA TYR A 144 -6.53 -6.06 2.96
C TYR A 144 -5.71 -5.36 1.88
N ARG A 145 -4.70 -4.57 2.27
CA ARG A 145 -3.90 -3.76 1.34
C ARG A 145 -4.75 -2.90 0.38
N GLY A 146 -5.76 -2.24 0.93
CA GLY A 146 -6.70 -1.41 0.16
C GLY A 146 -7.67 -2.18 -0.74
N ILE A 147 -7.62 -3.52 -0.77
CA ILE A 147 -8.52 -4.36 -1.56
C ILE A 147 -9.69 -4.85 -0.69
N LEU A 148 -10.91 -4.62 -1.15
CA LEU A 148 -12.13 -5.10 -0.50
C LEU A 148 -12.15 -6.64 -0.40
N ILE A 149 -12.39 -7.16 0.81
CA ILE A 149 -12.64 -8.58 1.06
C ILE A 149 -14.15 -8.83 0.92
N GLY A 150 -14.56 -9.43 -0.19
CA GLY A 150 -15.97 -9.65 -0.50
C GLY A 150 -16.67 -10.57 0.50
N GLY A 151 -17.78 -10.10 1.07
CA GLY A 151 -18.64 -10.87 1.98
C GLY A 151 -18.18 -10.92 3.44
N ALA A 152 -17.01 -10.35 3.75
CA ALA A 152 -16.55 -10.19 5.11
C ALA A 152 -17.45 -9.25 5.91
N ASP A 153 -17.68 -9.60 7.17
CA ASP A 153 -18.48 -8.79 8.10
C ASP A 153 -17.58 -7.84 8.89
N GLY A 154 -17.53 -6.57 8.48
CA GLY A 154 -16.71 -5.54 9.12
C GLY A 154 -17.09 -5.25 10.58
N SER A 155 -18.29 -5.63 11.03
CA SER A 155 -18.72 -5.41 12.42
C SER A 155 -18.12 -6.41 13.41
N THR A 156 -17.67 -7.58 12.92
CA THR A 156 -17.09 -8.66 13.74
C THR A 156 -15.68 -9.05 13.32
N PHE A 157 -15.08 -8.31 12.37
CA PHE A 157 -13.76 -8.64 11.84
C PHE A 157 -12.64 -8.31 12.82
N GLU A 158 -11.76 -9.27 13.06
CA GLU A 158 -10.58 -9.12 13.91
C GLU A 158 -9.35 -9.80 13.31
N VAL A 159 -8.18 -9.18 13.50
CA VAL A 159 -6.88 -9.76 13.15
C VAL A 159 -6.45 -10.73 14.23
N ILE A 160 -5.98 -11.91 13.84
CA ILE A 160 -5.49 -12.92 14.77
C ILE A 160 -4.00 -12.70 15.01
N ASP A 161 -3.62 -12.61 16.28
CA ASP A 161 -2.23 -12.41 16.67
C ASP A 161 -1.33 -13.58 16.26
N GLY A 162 -0.09 -13.28 15.91
CA GLY A 162 0.91 -14.25 15.44
C GLY A 162 2.17 -13.55 14.92
N PRO A 163 3.17 -14.31 14.43
CA PRO A 163 4.43 -13.73 13.93
C PRO A 163 4.24 -12.80 12.73
N GLU A 164 5.32 -12.15 12.29
CA GLU A 164 5.30 -11.10 11.26
C GLU A 164 4.60 -11.54 9.97
N GLU A 165 4.82 -12.77 9.52
CA GLU A 165 4.25 -13.34 8.29
C GLU A 165 2.86 -13.97 8.49
N PHE A 166 2.28 -13.84 9.68
CA PHE A 166 1.00 -14.46 10.04
C PHE A 166 -0.18 -13.52 9.77
N PHE A 167 -0.65 -13.48 8.53
CA PHE A 167 -1.74 -12.61 8.07
C PHE A 167 -3.12 -13.28 8.17
N PHE A 168 -3.45 -13.88 9.32
CA PHE A 168 -4.79 -14.42 9.56
C PHE A 168 -5.70 -13.43 10.24
N ALA A 169 -6.97 -13.48 9.86
CA ALA A 169 -8.04 -12.73 10.47
C ALA A 169 -9.33 -13.55 10.43
N ARG A 170 -10.36 -13.13 11.15
CA ARG A 170 -11.67 -13.77 11.10
C ARG A 170 -12.79 -12.77 11.26
N ASP A 171 -13.96 -13.12 10.77
CA ASP A 171 -15.23 -12.56 11.23
C ASP A 171 -16.04 -13.64 11.93
N SER A 172 -17.27 -13.32 12.34
CA SER A 172 -18.17 -14.27 13.03
C SER A 172 -18.50 -15.55 12.23
N ARG A 173 -18.25 -15.58 10.92
CA ARG A 173 -18.65 -16.65 10.00
C ARG A 173 -17.49 -17.30 9.24
N ASN A 174 -16.33 -16.64 9.15
CA ASN A 174 -15.27 -17.01 8.23
C ASN A 174 -13.88 -16.72 8.80
N VAL A 175 -12.89 -17.53 8.40
CA VAL A 175 -11.46 -17.27 8.60
C VAL A 175 -10.85 -16.82 7.29
N TYR A 176 -9.92 -15.87 7.34
CA TYR A 176 -9.22 -15.32 6.20
C TYR A 176 -7.71 -15.43 6.38
N VAL A 177 -7.02 -15.67 5.26
CA VAL A 177 -5.57 -15.49 5.14
C VAL A 177 -5.33 -14.50 4.00
N HIS A 178 -4.69 -13.37 4.32
CA HIS A 178 -4.70 -12.19 3.46
C HIS A 178 -6.15 -11.82 3.04
N ASN A 179 -6.40 -11.64 1.74
CA ASN A 179 -7.74 -11.38 1.20
C ASN A 179 -8.51 -12.65 0.79
N ARG A 180 -8.08 -13.85 1.23
CA ARG A 180 -8.66 -15.14 0.80
C ARG A 180 -9.40 -15.81 1.94
N LEU A 181 -10.56 -16.38 1.62
CA LEU A 181 -11.35 -17.19 2.54
C LEU A 181 -10.67 -18.55 2.78
N PHE A 182 -10.38 -18.89 4.04
CA PHE A 182 -9.97 -20.21 4.46
C PHE A 182 -11.21 -21.04 4.89
N LYS A 183 -11.85 -21.66 3.91
CA LYS A 183 -13.18 -22.30 4.05
C LYS A 183 -13.25 -23.48 5.02
N GLU A 184 -12.13 -24.13 5.30
CA GLU A 184 -12.10 -25.36 6.10
C GLU A 184 -12.09 -25.11 7.60
N ALA A 185 -11.71 -23.90 8.03
CA ALA A 185 -11.56 -23.56 9.43
C ALA A 185 -12.89 -23.12 10.06
N ASP A 186 -13.13 -23.57 11.29
CA ASP A 186 -14.19 -23.04 12.14
C ASP A 186 -13.75 -21.70 12.76
N PRO A 187 -14.37 -20.56 12.37
CA PRO A 187 -13.97 -19.23 12.84
C PRO A 187 -14.05 -19.09 14.36
N THR A 188 -14.95 -19.82 15.03
CA THR A 188 -15.16 -19.70 16.47
C THR A 188 -13.99 -20.26 17.27
N THR A 189 -13.29 -21.26 16.71
CA THR A 189 -12.23 -22.00 17.43
C THR A 189 -10.88 -21.97 16.75
N PHE A 190 -10.78 -21.30 15.60
CA PHE A 190 -9.54 -21.13 14.87
C PHE A 190 -8.51 -20.36 15.71
N HIS A 191 -7.27 -20.84 15.73
CA HIS A 191 -6.15 -20.26 16.47
C HIS A 191 -4.81 -20.62 15.84
N TYR A 192 -3.80 -19.82 16.19
CA TYR A 192 -2.39 -20.17 16.03
C TYR A 192 -1.89 -20.83 17.33
N ASP A 193 -1.40 -22.07 17.26
CA ASP A 193 -0.77 -22.72 18.42
C ASP A 193 0.70 -22.32 18.51
N LYS A 194 0.96 -21.19 19.17
CA LYS A 194 2.31 -20.65 19.36
C LYS A 194 3.28 -21.55 20.14
N ASN A 195 2.76 -22.52 20.91
CA ASN A 195 3.58 -23.38 21.75
C ASN A 195 3.84 -24.75 21.12
N ASP A 196 3.29 -25.01 19.94
CA ASP A 196 3.48 -26.28 19.26
C ASP A 196 4.96 -26.46 18.88
N SER A 197 5.52 -27.60 19.30
CA SER A 197 6.93 -27.95 19.05
C SER A 197 7.30 -28.10 17.58
N ARG A 198 6.31 -28.26 16.70
CA ARG A 198 6.47 -28.37 15.24
C ARG A 198 6.63 -27.01 14.56
N ASN A 199 6.37 -25.90 15.28
CA ASN A 199 6.60 -24.56 14.78
C ASN A 199 8.09 -24.34 14.44
N ILE A 200 8.33 -23.67 13.32
CA ILE A 200 9.65 -23.22 12.87
C ILE A 200 9.55 -21.74 12.55
N HIS A 201 10.36 -20.93 13.23
CA HIS A 201 10.39 -19.46 13.11
C HIS A 201 11.65 -18.97 12.38
N ARG A 202 12.02 -19.61 11.27
CA ARG A 202 13.19 -19.21 10.48
C ARG A 202 12.77 -18.21 9.41
N ASP A 203 13.54 -17.14 9.25
CA ASP A 203 13.26 -16.00 8.36
C ASP A 203 12.93 -16.37 6.89
N PHE A 204 13.37 -17.54 6.40
CA PHE A 204 13.18 -17.93 4.99
C PHE A 204 12.16 -19.04 4.74
N ASP A 205 11.77 -19.79 5.77
CA ASP A 205 10.84 -20.93 5.63
C ASP A 205 10.10 -21.18 6.96
N PRO A 206 9.30 -20.21 7.43
CA PRO A 206 8.52 -20.39 8.64
C PRO A 206 7.42 -21.43 8.41
N ARG A 207 7.20 -22.26 9.42
CA ARG A 207 6.17 -23.29 9.44
C ARG A 207 5.41 -23.17 10.74
N LEU A 208 4.11 -22.91 10.66
CA LEU A 208 3.29 -22.53 11.80
C LEU A 208 2.11 -23.49 11.92
N ILE A 209 1.91 -24.07 13.09
CA ILE A 209 0.74 -24.89 13.39
C ILE A 209 -0.43 -23.99 13.72
N ILE A 210 -1.47 -24.10 12.90
CA ILE A 210 -2.77 -23.49 13.12
C ILE A 210 -3.79 -24.60 13.31
N GLY A 211 -4.88 -24.32 14.01
CA GLY A 211 -5.88 -25.32 14.27
C GLY A 211 -7.23 -24.74 14.61
N ASP A 212 -8.21 -25.62 14.65
CA ASP A 212 -9.52 -25.36 15.24
C ASP A 212 -9.95 -26.55 16.12
N LYS A 213 -11.19 -26.56 16.58
CA LYS A 213 -11.71 -27.65 17.43
C LYS A 213 -11.57 -29.04 16.78
N SER A 214 -11.61 -29.13 15.46
CA SER A 214 -11.70 -30.37 14.69
C SER A 214 -10.39 -30.78 14.02
N LYS A 215 -9.60 -29.82 13.53
CA LYS A 215 -8.46 -30.06 12.65
C LYS A 215 -7.25 -29.22 13.04
N GLU A 216 -6.10 -29.64 12.53
CA GLU A 216 -4.85 -28.88 12.56
C GLU A 216 -4.28 -28.80 11.15
N TRP A 217 -3.58 -27.71 10.87
CA TRP A 217 -2.89 -27.49 9.61
C TRP A 217 -1.49 -26.93 9.86
N MET A 218 -0.58 -27.27 8.95
CA MET A 218 0.69 -26.58 8.79
C MET A 218 0.49 -25.42 7.82
N PHE A 219 0.76 -24.20 8.28
CA PHE A 219 0.83 -23.01 7.45
C PHE A 219 2.29 -22.69 7.10
N THR A 220 2.58 -22.65 5.81
CA THR A 220 3.82 -22.10 5.26
C THR A 220 3.47 -20.82 4.50
N PRO A 221 3.82 -19.63 5.02
CA PRO A 221 3.58 -18.36 4.35
C PRO A 221 4.10 -18.33 2.90
N PRO A 222 3.46 -17.56 2.02
CA PRO A 222 2.30 -16.71 2.31
C PRO A 222 0.94 -17.44 2.20
N TYR A 223 0.84 -18.62 1.58
CA TYR A 223 -0.47 -19.20 1.22
C TYR A 223 -0.63 -20.70 1.43
N THR A 224 0.43 -21.44 1.73
CA THR A 224 0.35 -22.90 1.77
C THR A 224 -0.23 -23.34 3.11
N ILE A 225 -1.35 -24.06 3.07
CA ILE A 225 -2.01 -24.62 4.24
C ILE A 225 -2.28 -26.10 3.96
N GLU A 226 -1.71 -26.98 4.77
CA GLU A 226 -1.82 -28.43 4.61
C GLU A 226 -2.37 -29.06 5.89
N GLU A 227 -3.43 -29.85 5.80
CA GLU A 227 -3.98 -30.57 6.96
C GLU A 227 -2.93 -31.54 7.51
N VAL A 228 -2.73 -31.52 8.81
CA VAL A 228 -1.79 -32.41 9.51
C VAL A 228 -2.53 -33.27 10.53
N LYS A 229 -1.85 -34.32 11.00
CA LYS A 229 -2.40 -35.14 12.08
C LYS A 229 -2.46 -34.30 13.35
N LYS A 230 -3.67 -34.14 13.88
CA LYS A 230 -3.93 -33.53 15.18
C LYS A 230 -3.29 -34.35 16.31
N GLU A 231 -2.50 -33.69 17.17
CA GLU A 231 -1.79 -34.31 18.30
C GLU A 231 -2.56 -34.20 19.63
#